data_AF-A0A968D2Q1-F1
#
_entry.id   AF-A0A968D2Q1-F1
#
_cell.length_a   1.000
_cell.length_b   1.000
_cell.length_c   1.000
_cell.angle_alpha   90.00
_cell.angle_beta   90.00
_cell.angle_gamma   90.00
#
_symmetry.space_group_name_H-M   'P 1'
#
loop_
_entity.id
_entity.type
_entity.pdbx_description
1 polymer ?
#
loop_
_entity_poly.entity_id
_entity_poly.type
_entity_poly.pdbx_seq_one_letter_code
_entity_poly.pdbx_strand_id
1 'polypeptide(L)' 'ANPPWEFNCPCHGSKFRGNGDNYAGPAPKPLQWYKLELAPGDGQLVVDFSREVDHDFRLTV' A
#
# COMPACT_ATOMS: atom_id res chain seq x y z
N ALA A 1 12.39 8.05 2.73
CA ALA A 1 13.33 6.93 2.88
C ALA A 1 12.53 5.65 3.05
N ASN A 2 13.00 4.52 2.49
CA ASN A 2 12.26 3.26 2.60
C ASN A 2 12.27 2.74 4.04
N PRO A 3 11.12 2.29 4.57
CA PRO A 3 11.08 1.67 5.89
C PRO A 3 11.96 0.42 5.93
N PRO A 4 12.50 0.03 7.11
CA PRO A 4 13.39 -1.13 7.24
C PRO A 4 12.67 -2.47 7.09
N TRP A 5 11.35 -2.47 7.08
CA TRP A 5 10.52 -3.67 6.98
C TRP A 5 10.07 -3.94 5.53
N GLU A 6 9.68 -5.18 5.25
CA GLU A 6 9.32 -5.66 3.92
C GLU A 6 8.06 -6.53 3.93
N PHE A 7 7.40 -6.63 2.78
CA PHE A 7 6.32 -7.59 2.55
C PHE A 7 6.83 -8.80 1.76
N ASN A 8 6.40 -9.99 2.15
CA ASN A 8 6.77 -11.25 1.51
C ASN A 8 5.52 -11.97 1.00
N CYS A 9 5.45 -12.23 -0.31
CA CYS A 9 4.40 -13.04 -0.91
C CYS A 9 4.75 -14.54 -0.76
N PRO A 10 3.93 -15.31 -0.03
CA PRO A 10 4.26 -16.71 0.30
C PRO A 10 4.12 -17.68 -0.88
N CYS A 11 3.51 -17.25 -2.00
CA CYS A 11 3.23 -18.15 -3.13
C CYS A 11 4.49 -18.46 -3.95
N HIS A 12 5.22 -17.42 -4.36
CA HIS A 12 6.36 -17.55 -5.28
C HIS A 12 7.57 -16.68 -4.88
N GLY A 13 7.57 -16.16 -3.64
CA GLY A 13 8.71 -15.40 -3.10
C GLY A 13 8.85 -13.96 -3.61
N SER A 14 7.78 -13.35 -4.12
CA SER A 14 7.81 -11.91 -4.42
C SER A 14 8.05 -11.09 -3.16
N LYS A 15 8.91 -10.09 -3.23
CA LYS A 15 9.22 -9.19 -2.12
C LYS A 15 8.98 -7.73 -2.47
N PHE A 16 8.49 -6.99 -1.50
CA PHE A 16 8.21 -5.56 -1.61
C PHE A 16 8.84 -4.81 -0.44
N ARG A 17 9.41 -3.63 -0.71
CA ARG A 17 9.89 -2.73 0.34
C ARG A 17 8.70 -2.22 1.16
N GLY A 18 8.95 -1.58 2.30
CA GLY A 18 7.87 -1.04 3.14
C GLY A 18 7.00 0.04 2.49
N ASN A 19 7.42 0.60 1.36
CA ASN A 19 6.60 1.51 0.53
C ASN A 19 5.86 0.79 -0.61
N GLY A 20 5.93 -0.55 -0.70
CA GLY A 20 5.27 -1.34 -1.72
C GLY A 20 6.04 -1.54 -3.03
N ASP A 21 7.25 -0.98 -3.17
CA ASP A 21 8.09 -1.20 -4.35
C ASP A 21 8.49 -2.68 -4.46
N ASN A 22 8.17 -3.32 -5.59
CA ASN A 22 8.61 -4.69 -5.87
C ASN A 22 10.11 -4.71 -6.18
N TYR A 23 10.84 -5.68 -5.62
CA TYR A 23 12.29 -5.77 -5.83
C TYR A 23 12.85 -7.18 -5.95
N ALA A 24 12.05 -8.22 -5.70
CA ALA A 24 12.42 -9.62 -5.91
C ALA A 24 11.19 -10.48 -6.23
N GLY A 25 11.42 -11.64 -6.86
CA GLY A 25 10.40 -12.61 -7.27
C GLY A 25 9.60 -12.19 -8.51
N PRO A 26 8.53 -12.93 -8.86
CA PRO A 26 7.85 -12.78 -10.15
C PRO A 26 6.83 -11.62 -10.23
N ALA A 27 6.62 -10.84 -9.17
CA ALA A 27 5.65 -9.73 -9.19
C ALA A 27 6.13 -8.63 -10.17
N PRO A 28 5.34 -8.32 -11.23
CA PRO A 28 5.79 -7.42 -12.30
C PRO A 28 5.64 -5.94 -11.97
N LYS A 29 4.90 -5.59 -10.91
CA LYS A 29 4.62 -4.19 -10.53
C LYS A 29 4.60 -3.99 -9.00
N PRO A 30 4.77 -2.75 -8.52
CA PRO A 30 4.57 -2.39 -7.12
C PRO A 30 3.14 -2.65 -6.62
N LEU A 31 2.97 -2.66 -5.30
CA LEU A 31 1.64 -2.66 -4.67
C LEU A 31 0.91 -1.34 -4.98
N GLN A 32 -0.39 -1.42 -5.29
CA GLN A 32 -1.20 -0.21 -5.49
C GLN A 32 -1.45 0.50 -4.16
N TRP A 33 -1.53 1.83 -4.21
CA TRP A 33 -1.93 2.67 -3.10
C TRP A 33 -3.33 3.20 -3.39
N TYR A 34 -4.22 3.12 -2.39
CA TYR A 34 -5.62 3.53 -2.52
C TYR A 34 -5.95 4.65 -1.55
N LYS A 35 -6.89 5.50 -1.95
CA LYS A 35 -7.34 6.60 -1.10
C LYS A 35 -7.91 6.06 0.21
N LEU A 36 -7.51 6.70 1.30
CA LEU A 36 -8.05 6.46 2.64
C LEU A 36 -8.90 7.64 3.08
N GLU A 37 -9.98 7.35 3.79
CA GLU A 37 -10.87 8.36 4.39
C GLU A 37 -11.35 7.87 5.77
N LEU A 38 -11.76 8.79 6.64
CA LEU A 38 -12.51 8.44 7.84
C LEU A 38 -14.01 8.55 7.58
N ALA A 39 -14.76 7.53 7.94
CA ALA A 39 -16.21 7.55 7.86
C ALA A 39 -16.78 8.69 8.74
N PRO A 40 -17.64 9.59 8.22
CA PRO A 40 -18.08 10.78 8.95
C PRO A 40 -18.87 10.51 10.24
N GLY A 41 -19.46 9.32 10.38
CA GLY A 41 -20.32 8.98 11.51
C GLY A 41 -19.59 8.39 12.71
N ASP A 42 -18.61 7.51 12.46
CA ASP A 42 -17.99 6.67 13.49
C ASP A 42 -16.46 6.62 13.40
N GLY A 43 -15.85 7.31 12.44
CA GLY A 43 -14.40 7.38 12.29
C GLY A 43 -13.75 6.08 11.82
N GLN A 44 -14.51 5.13 11.25
CA GLN A 44 -13.91 3.95 10.63
C GLN A 44 -12.97 4.34 9.48
N LEU A 45 -11.82 3.71 9.40
CA LEU A 45 -10.90 3.87 8.27
C LEU A 45 -11.47 3.13 7.05
N VAL A 46 -11.75 3.87 5.99
CA VAL A 46 -12.27 3.35 4.72
C VAL A 46 -11.15 3.34 3.68
N VAL A 47 -11.03 2.24 2.95
CA VAL A 47 -10.13 2.09 1.79
C VAL A 47 -10.97 2.10 0.52
N ASP A 48 -10.76 3.09 -0.35
CA ASP A 48 -11.48 3.20 -1.62
C ASP A 48 -10.69 2.53 -2.77
N PHE A 49 -11.02 1.26 -3.05
CA PHE A 49 -10.41 0.51 -4.16
C PHE A 49 -10.73 1.06 -5.55
N SER A 50 -11.67 1.99 -5.69
CA SER A 50 -11.95 2.64 -6.98
C SER A 50 -10.98 3.79 -7.29
N ARG A 51 -10.12 4.17 -6.33
CA ARG A 51 -9.34 5.39 -6.41
C ARG A 51 -7.90 5.18 -5.97
N GLU A 52 -7.04 4.92 -6.95
CA GLU A 52 -5.59 4.89 -6.75
C GLU A 52 -5.04 6.29 -6.42
N VAL A 53 -4.00 6.35 -5.59
CA VAL A 53 -3.30 7.57 -5.18
C VAL A 53 -1.79 7.37 -5.25
N ASP A 54 -1.04 8.46 -5.29
CA ASP A 54 0.42 8.43 -5.29
C ASP A 54 1.00 7.98 -3.92
N HIS A 55 2.27 7.53 -3.93
CA HIS A 55 2.97 7.03 -2.73
C HIS A 55 3.19 8.09 -1.63
N ASP A 56 2.98 9.37 -1.94
CA ASP A 56 3.08 10.48 -1.01
C ASP A 56 1.73 10.88 -0.39
N PHE A 57 0.64 10.24 -0.79
CA PHE A 57 -0.68 10.47 -0.20
C PHE A 57 -0.64 10.28 1.32
N ARG A 58 -1.21 11.24 2.04
CA ARG A 58 -1.40 11.19 3.49
C ARG A 58 -2.85 11.48 3.82
N LEU A 59 -3.48 10.55 4.54
CA LEU A 59 -4.71 10.85 5.25
C LEU A 59 -4.41 11.92 6.30
N THR A 60 -5.03 13.08 6.15
CA THR A 60 -4.99 14.17 7.14
C THR A 60 -6.37 14.27 7.74
N VAL A 61 -6.44 14.28 9.08
CA VAL A 61 -7.67 14.31 9.88
C VAL A 61 -7.69 15.59 10.70
#